data_AF-A0A8E1V1E9-F1
#
_entry.id   AF-A0A8E1V1E9-F1
#
_cell.length_a   1.000
_cell.length_b   1.000
_cell.length_c   1.000
_cell.angle_alpha   90.00
_cell.angle_beta   90.00
_cell.angle_gamma   90.00
#
_symmetry.space_group_name_H-M   'P 1'
#
loop_
_entity.id
_entity.type
_entity.pdbx_description
1 polymer ?
#
loop_
_entity_poly.entity_id
_entity_poly.type
_entity_poly.pdbx_seq_one_letter_code
_entity_poly.pdbx_strand_id
1 'polypeptide(L)'
;MKQFIKVSEDYFEDENLKGCEILLMSMLEDRMESSIQRPEFFDKKMGDHFVIYTRAELSKKLGLNLGTVTNMFKKLVNKGYLVIKHQFNGASKLFLPKFNYETNNDNVSSNFELPKSENFISNHRTKLNKQITYNTNDTCSQTNSPKDSNITQKPDQNKVIRQAELDVIANSLVTKVHLPKQAVSVMKTFSFGDPKKLYAYAGLLFKAKSAVSKQARSIQNAQEALSFELNTDYQETLDTDLKRIIVSANKKTSRPEGYMMTSLMDMFQNKVNDYCIRDIESVL
;
A
#
# COMPACT_ATOMS: atom_id res chain seq x y z
N MET A 1 22.20 -23.82 25.90
CA MET A 1 22.41 -24.29 24.51
C MET A 1 22.76 -23.11 23.64
N LYS A 2 23.79 -23.20 22.81
CA LYS A 2 24.04 -22.20 21.76
C LYS A 2 23.11 -22.53 20.59
N GLN A 3 22.37 -21.54 20.11
CA GLN A 3 21.52 -21.68 18.93
C GLN A 3 22.28 -21.15 17.72
N PHE A 4 22.32 -21.95 16.66
CA PHE A 4 22.98 -21.61 15.40
C PHE A 4 21.91 -21.36 14.33
N ILE A 5 22.21 -20.46 13.41
CA ILE A 5 21.40 -20.24 12.20
C ILE A 5 22.11 -21.00 11.09
N LYS A 6 21.38 -21.89 10.41
CA LYS A 6 21.87 -22.54 9.20
C LYS A 6 21.89 -21.53 8.07
N VAL A 7 22.94 -21.54 7.28
CA VAL A 7 23.07 -20.71 6.08
C VAL A 7 23.27 -21.65 4.91
N SER A 8 22.41 -21.57 3.89
CA SER A 8 22.58 -22.38 2.68
C SER A 8 23.87 -22.01 1.95
N GLU A 9 24.61 -23.01 1.46
CA GLU A 9 25.80 -22.77 0.64
C GLU A 9 25.45 -22.05 -0.67
N ASP A 10 24.27 -22.32 -1.23
CA ASP A 10 23.76 -21.68 -2.45
C ASP A 10 23.73 -20.15 -2.34
N TYR A 11 23.55 -19.61 -1.13
CA TYR A 11 23.56 -18.16 -0.91
C TYR A 11 24.94 -17.52 -1.04
N PHE A 12 26.02 -18.28 -0.89
CA PHE A 12 27.37 -17.78 -1.13
C PHE A 12 27.73 -17.83 -2.62
N GLU A 13 27.08 -18.70 -3.39
CA GLU A 13 27.24 -18.79 -4.85
C GLU A 13 26.35 -17.79 -5.61
N ASP A 14 25.27 -17.32 -4.98
CA ASP A 14 24.36 -16.35 -5.56
C ASP A 14 24.93 -14.92 -5.57
N GLU A 15 25.39 -14.46 -6.74
CA GLU A 15 25.93 -13.12 -6.93
C GLU A 15 24.93 -11.99 -6.56
N ASN A 16 23.63 -12.30 -6.50
CA ASN A 16 22.58 -11.35 -6.13
C ASN A 16 22.39 -11.22 -4.63
N LEU A 17 22.96 -12.09 -3.78
CA LEU A 17 22.90 -11.98 -2.32
C LEU A 17 24.28 -11.65 -1.75
N LYS A 18 24.34 -10.66 -0.85
CA LYS A 18 25.63 -10.24 -0.28
C LYS A 18 25.56 -9.99 1.22
N GLY A 19 26.55 -10.50 1.95
CA GLY A 19 26.83 -10.17 3.34
C GLY A 19 25.61 -10.32 4.26
N CYS A 20 25.13 -9.21 4.83
CA CYS A 20 23.99 -9.22 5.75
C CYS A 20 22.65 -9.62 5.11
N GLU A 21 22.52 -9.57 3.78
CA GLU A 21 21.33 -10.05 3.07
C GLU A 21 21.22 -11.58 3.18
N ILE A 22 22.35 -12.30 3.11
CA ILE A 22 22.43 -13.76 3.29
C ILE A 22 21.97 -14.13 4.70
N LEU A 23 22.50 -13.45 5.72
CA LEU A 23 22.11 -13.68 7.12
C LEU A 23 20.63 -13.41 7.37
N LEU A 24 20.09 -12.35 6.74
CA LEU A 24 18.66 -12.03 6.86
C LEU A 24 17.81 -13.11 6.22
N MET A 25 18.15 -13.57 5.01
CA MET A 25 17.44 -14.68 4.36
C MET A 25 17.50 -15.94 5.22
N SER A 26 18.68 -16.30 5.70
CA SER A 26 18.89 -17.47 6.59
C SER A 26 18.02 -17.40 7.86
N MET A 27 17.87 -16.22 8.46
CA MET A 27 16.97 -16.03 9.62
C MET A 27 15.49 -16.18 9.25
N LEU A 28 15.10 -15.77 8.04
CA LEU A 28 13.73 -15.93 7.57
C LEU A 28 13.42 -17.40 7.25
N GLU A 29 14.38 -18.12 6.66
CA GLU A 29 14.28 -19.55 6.37
C GLU A 29 14.18 -20.41 7.63
N ASP A 30 15.04 -20.18 8.62
CA ASP A 30 14.97 -20.85 9.92
C ASP A 30 13.59 -20.66 10.59
N ARG A 31 13.03 -19.44 10.48
CA ARG A 31 11.67 -19.17 10.96
C ARG A 31 10.60 -19.82 10.06
N MET A 32 10.86 -20.00 8.77
CA MET A 32 9.96 -20.66 7.83
C MET A 32 9.86 -22.15 8.12
N GLU A 33 10.98 -22.82 8.44
CA GLU A 33 10.98 -24.22 8.89
C GLU A 33 10.01 -24.43 10.06
N SER A 34 9.99 -23.49 11.02
CA SER A 34 9.04 -23.51 12.14
C SER A 34 7.60 -23.18 11.75
N SER A 35 7.42 -22.35 10.72
CA SER A 35 6.10 -21.87 10.27
C SER A 35 5.35 -22.95 9.47
N ILE A 36 6.06 -23.74 8.67
CA ILE A 36 5.49 -24.86 7.88
C ILE A 36 4.89 -25.94 8.78
N GLN A 37 5.44 -26.15 9.97
CA GLN A 37 4.93 -27.13 10.94
C GLN A 37 3.59 -26.69 11.56
N ARG A 38 3.13 -25.46 11.31
CA ARG A 38 1.99 -24.86 12.01
C ARG A 38 0.96 -24.34 11.02
N PRO A 39 -0.28 -24.85 11.04
CA PRO A 39 -1.31 -24.47 10.07
C PRO A 39 -1.73 -22.99 10.18
N GLU A 40 -1.49 -22.34 11.32
CA GLU A 40 -1.78 -20.91 11.53
C GLU A 40 -0.90 -19.96 10.68
N PHE A 41 0.24 -20.45 10.19
CA PHE A 41 1.15 -19.72 9.32
C PHE A 41 0.96 -20.05 7.83
N PHE A 42 -0.14 -20.70 7.47
CA PHE A 42 -0.54 -20.92 6.08
C PHE A 42 -1.57 -19.87 5.63
N ASP A 43 -1.29 -19.13 4.56
CA ASP A 43 -2.25 -18.21 3.96
C ASP A 43 -3.00 -18.89 2.82
N LYS A 44 -4.24 -19.33 3.10
CA LYS A 44 -5.09 -20.00 2.11
C LYS A 44 -5.30 -19.22 0.81
N LYS A 45 -5.22 -17.88 0.85
CA LYS A 45 -5.39 -17.06 -0.36
C LYS A 45 -4.13 -17.01 -1.22
N MET A 46 -2.96 -17.18 -0.60
CA MET A 46 -1.67 -17.20 -1.29
C MET A 46 -1.23 -18.64 -1.62
N GLY A 47 -1.91 -19.64 -1.04
CA GLY A 47 -1.54 -21.05 -1.20
C GLY A 47 -0.20 -21.42 -0.56
N ASP A 48 0.34 -20.59 0.34
CA ASP A 48 1.71 -20.74 0.83
C ASP A 48 1.85 -20.36 2.32
N HIS A 49 2.92 -20.86 2.94
CA HIS A 49 3.33 -20.51 4.29
C HIS A 49 4.03 -19.16 4.34
N PHE A 50 3.90 -18.47 5.47
CA PHE A 50 4.52 -17.18 5.68
C PHE A 50 5.22 -17.11 7.04
N VAL A 51 6.23 -16.26 7.13
CA VAL A 51 6.86 -15.90 8.39
C VAL A 51 6.41 -14.52 8.85
N ILE A 52 6.37 -14.35 10.17
CA ILE A 52 6.22 -13.04 10.80
C ILE A 52 7.57 -12.65 11.39
N TYR A 53 8.13 -11.56 10.87
CA TYR A 53 9.36 -10.98 11.40
C TYR A 53 9.28 -9.46 11.38
N THR A 54 9.37 -8.83 12.55
CA THR A 54 9.38 -7.36 12.59
C THR A 54 10.77 -6.83 12.24
N ARG A 55 10.82 -5.69 11.55
CA ARG A 55 12.11 -5.05 11.19
C ARG A 55 12.91 -4.65 12.44
N ALA A 56 12.24 -4.30 13.54
CA ALA A 56 12.88 -3.99 14.82
C ALA A 56 13.54 -5.24 15.44
N GLU A 57 12.88 -6.40 15.37
CA GLU A 57 13.45 -7.66 15.84
C GLU A 57 14.71 -8.04 15.04
N LEU A 58 14.66 -7.93 13.70
CA LEU A 58 15.83 -8.20 12.85
C LEU A 58 16.96 -7.20 13.07
N SER A 59 16.62 -5.92 13.25
CA SER A 59 17.60 -4.87 13.57
C SER A 59 18.37 -5.22 14.83
N LYS A 60 17.68 -5.65 15.89
CA LYS A 60 18.31 -6.08 17.14
C LYS A 60 19.16 -7.34 16.97
N LYS A 61 18.67 -8.34 16.22
CA LYS A 61 19.40 -9.60 16.02
C LYS A 61 20.64 -9.47 15.14
N LEU A 62 20.56 -8.67 14.08
CA LEU A 62 21.67 -8.44 13.15
C LEU A 62 22.64 -7.35 13.63
N GLY A 63 22.29 -6.59 14.68
CA GLY A 63 23.08 -5.44 15.12
C GLY A 63 23.11 -4.30 14.11
N LEU A 64 22.09 -4.21 13.24
CA LEU A 64 22.00 -3.23 12.16
C LEU A 64 20.97 -2.17 12.48
N ASN A 65 21.14 -0.97 11.95
CA ASN A 65 20.12 0.07 12.09
C ASN A 65 18.83 -0.31 11.31
N LEU A 66 17.69 0.19 11.79
CA LEU A 66 16.37 -0.12 11.21
C LEU A 66 16.25 0.29 9.73
N GLY A 67 16.91 1.38 9.34
CA GLY A 67 16.95 1.86 7.95
C GLY A 67 17.66 0.89 7.01
N THR A 68 18.78 0.32 7.45
CA THR A 68 19.54 -0.70 6.72
C THR A 68 18.71 -1.95 6.54
N VAL A 69 18.05 -2.44 7.61
CA VAL A 69 17.12 -3.58 7.50
C VAL A 69 16.00 -3.28 6.51
N THR A 70 15.41 -2.08 6.57
CA THR A 70 14.36 -1.67 5.63
C THR A 70 14.86 -1.65 4.19
N ASN A 71 16.07 -1.17 3.94
CA ASN A 71 16.68 -1.17 2.61
C ASN A 71 17.01 -2.57 2.12
N MET A 72 17.47 -3.47 2.99
CA MET A 72 17.67 -4.88 2.64
C MET A 72 16.35 -5.54 2.24
N PHE A 73 15.26 -5.32 2.99
CA PHE A 73 13.93 -5.81 2.60
C PHE A 73 13.53 -5.32 1.20
N LYS A 74 13.70 -4.02 0.91
CA LYS A 74 13.39 -3.48 -0.42
C LYS A 74 14.22 -4.16 -1.52
N LYS A 75 15.52 -4.36 -1.28
CA LYS A 75 16.39 -5.06 -2.23
C LYS A 75 15.96 -6.51 -2.45
N LEU A 76 15.66 -7.24 -1.38
CA LEU A 76 15.23 -8.64 -1.46
C LEU A 76 13.88 -8.79 -2.18
N VAL A 77 12.95 -7.85 -1.96
CA VAL A 77 11.69 -7.79 -2.73
C VAL A 77 11.96 -7.54 -4.20
N ASN A 78 12.79 -6.54 -4.53
CA ASN A 78 13.13 -6.22 -5.92
C ASN A 78 13.84 -7.38 -6.64
N LYS A 79 14.61 -8.18 -5.90
CA LYS A 79 15.33 -9.36 -6.41
C LYS A 79 14.47 -10.63 -6.42
N GLY A 80 13.23 -10.57 -5.92
CA GLY A 80 12.30 -11.71 -5.90
C GLY A 80 12.55 -12.76 -4.80
N TYR A 81 13.39 -12.48 -3.79
CA TYR A 81 13.60 -13.41 -2.66
C TYR A 81 12.51 -13.30 -1.59
N LEU A 82 11.77 -12.18 -1.59
CA LEU A 82 10.81 -11.87 -0.55
C LEU A 82 9.55 -11.26 -1.14
N VAL A 83 8.40 -11.77 -0.74
CA VAL A 83 7.10 -11.13 -1.01
C VAL A 83 6.51 -10.70 0.34
N ILE A 84 6.14 -9.43 0.44
CA ILE A 84 5.62 -8.85 1.68
C ILE A 84 4.14 -8.53 1.50
N LYS A 85 3.30 -9.13 2.33
CA LYS A 85 1.87 -8.80 2.40
C LYS A 85 1.58 -8.04 3.68
N HIS A 86 1.25 -6.77 3.55
CA HIS A 86 0.92 -5.92 4.68
C HIS A 86 -0.47 -6.28 5.22
N GLN A 87 -0.55 -6.49 6.54
CA GLN A 87 -1.82 -6.70 7.23
C GLN A 87 -2.26 -5.41 7.91
N PHE A 88 -3.57 -5.12 7.89
CA PHE A 88 -4.10 -3.88 8.46
C PHE A 88 -4.03 -3.84 10.01
N ASN A 89 -4.17 -4.99 10.68
CA ASN A 89 -4.17 -5.13 12.14
C ASN A 89 -3.11 -6.12 12.66
N GLY A 90 -2.01 -6.28 11.93
CA GLY A 90 -1.01 -7.28 12.28
C GLY A 90 0.36 -6.97 11.70
N ALA A 91 1.33 -7.78 12.10
CA ALA A 91 2.63 -7.79 11.44
C ALA A 91 2.48 -8.23 9.98
N SER A 92 3.36 -7.75 9.12
CA SER A 92 3.35 -8.12 7.70
C SER A 92 3.69 -9.60 7.55
N LYS A 93 3.00 -10.29 6.65
CA LYS A 93 3.35 -11.65 6.24
C LYS A 93 4.51 -11.58 5.26
N LEU A 94 5.50 -12.42 5.46
CA LEU A 94 6.68 -12.53 4.61
C LEU A 94 6.68 -13.91 3.98
N PHE A 95 6.59 -13.96 2.66
CA PHE A 95 6.66 -15.18 1.87
C PHE A 95 8.03 -15.24 1.20
N LEU A 96 8.58 -16.45 1.08
CA LEU A 96 9.92 -16.69 0.54
C LEU A 96 9.77 -17.58 -0.71
N PRO A 97 9.59 -17.01 -1.91
CA PRO A 97 9.29 -17.78 -3.12
C PRO A 97 10.37 -18.79 -3.51
N LYS A 98 11.62 -18.49 -3.15
CA LYS A 98 12.80 -19.34 -3.42
C LYS A 98 13.09 -20.35 -2.31
N PHE A 99 12.21 -20.45 -1.30
CA PHE A 99 12.38 -21.40 -0.22
C PHE A 99 11.95 -22.79 -0.68
N ASN A 100 12.93 -23.66 -0.92
CA ASN A 100 12.68 -25.06 -1.21
C ASN A 100 12.55 -25.80 0.12
N TYR A 101 11.35 -26.27 0.43
CA TYR A 101 11.15 -27.21 1.53
C TYR A 101 11.01 -28.61 0.95
N GLU A 102 11.79 -29.56 1.47
CA GLU A 102 11.62 -30.99 1.16
C GLU A 102 10.25 -31.42 1.67
N THR A 103 9.26 -31.45 0.76
CA THR A 103 8.02 -32.16 1.02
C THR A 103 8.27 -33.62 0.72
N ASN A 104 8.03 -34.49 1.69
CA ASN A 104 7.92 -35.94 1.48
C ASN A 104 6.68 -36.34 0.63
N ASN A 105 6.16 -35.40 -0.16
CA ASN A 105 5.10 -35.61 -1.14
C ASN A 105 5.60 -35.03 -2.46
N ASP A 106 6.09 -35.90 -3.33
CA ASP A 106 6.29 -35.62 -4.74
C ASP A 106 5.00 -34.99 -5.29
N ASN A 107 5.05 -33.68 -5.57
CA ASN A 107 4.21 -32.89 -6.49
C ASN A 107 3.98 -31.49 -5.91
N VAL A 108 4.96 -30.58 -6.04
CA VAL A 108 4.82 -29.19 -6.52
C VAL A 108 6.25 -28.63 -6.60
N SER A 109 6.87 -28.67 -7.78
CA SER A 109 8.11 -27.93 -8.04
C SER A 109 7.78 -26.45 -8.25
N SER A 110 8.28 -25.55 -7.39
CA SER A 110 8.12 -24.11 -7.53
C SER A 110 9.03 -23.56 -8.64
N ASN A 111 8.56 -23.62 -9.89
CA ASN A 111 9.27 -23.01 -11.01
C ASN A 111 8.91 -21.52 -11.09
N PHE A 112 9.70 -20.68 -10.41
CA PHE A 112 9.61 -19.22 -10.46
C PHE A 112 10.81 -18.68 -11.26
N GLU A 113 10.63 -18.30 -12.53
CA GLU A 113 11.68 -17.64 -13.32
C GLU A 113 11.58 -16.11 -13.23
N LEU A 114 12.70 -15.45 -12.94
CA LEU A 114 12.83 -13.99 -12.84
C LEU A 114 13.50 -13.38 -14.09
N PRO A 115 13.02 -12.22 -14.58
CA PRO A 115 13.71 -11.45 -15.62
C PRO A 115 14.90 -10.67 -15.07
N LYS A 116 16.02 -10.69 -15.81
CA LYS A 116 17.32 -10.05 -15.47
C LYS A 116 17.23 -8.51 -15.45
N SER A 117 17.78 -7.87 -14.42
CA SER A 117 17.75 -6.41 -14.23
C SER A 117 18.99 -5.69 -14.79
N GLU A 118 18.79 -4.63 -15.57
CA GLU A 118 19.84 -3.63 -15.87
C GLU A 118 19.82 -2.44 -14.89
N ASN A 119 21.02 -1.88 -14.69
CA ASN A 119 21.41 -0.97 -13.62
C ASN A 119 20.68 0.39 -13.60
N PHE A 120 20.17 0.80 -12.43
CA PHE A 120 19.61 2.14 -12.21
C PHE A 120 20.58 3.07 -11.48
N ILE A 121 20.91 4.20 -12.11
CA ILE A 121 21.65 5.32 -11.53
C ILE A 121 20.71 6.18 -10.68
N SER A 122 21.08 6.38 -9.42
CA SER A 122 20.39 7.22 -8.43
C SER A 122 20.74 8.70 -8.63
N ASN A 123 19.74 9.56 -8.85
CA ASN A 123 19.90 11.02 -8.75
C ASN A 123 18.96 11.59 -7.68
N HIS A 124 19.53 11.97 -6.54
CA HIS A 124 18.89 12.81 -5.52
C HIS A 124 19.11 14.29 -5.86
N ARG A 125 18.05 15.10 -5.86
CA ARG A 125 18.18 16.54 -5.61
C ARG A 125 16.90 17.11 -4.97
N THR A 126 17.01 17.48 -3.71
CA THR A 126 16.10 18.39 -3.01
C THR A 126 16.41 19.83 -3.42
N LYS A 127 15.37 20.60 -3.76
CA LYS A 127 15.42 22.07 -3.73
C LYS A 127 14.17 22.60 -3.05
N LEU A 128 14.38 23.05 -1.82
CA LEU A 128 13.51 23.94 -1.07
C LEU A 128 13.68 25.34 -1.66
N ASN A 129 12.61 26.03 -2.06
CA ASN A 129 12.55 27.48 -1.90
C ASN A 129 11.18 28.13 -2.14
N LYS A 130 10.93 29.11 -1.26
CA LYS A 130 10.19 30.38 -1.39
C LYS A 130 8.72 30.48 -0.96
N GLN A 131 8.58 31.40 0.00
CA GLN A 131 7.42 32.06 0.60
C GLN A 131 6.45 32.66 -0.43
N ILE A 132 5.21 32.93 0.00
CA ILE A 132 4.57 34.26 -0.03
C ILE A 132 3.47 34.33 1.06
N THR A 133 3.53 35.44 1.79
CA THR A 133 2.63 36.01 2.81
C THR A 133 1.36 36.63 2.23
N TYR A 134 0.26 36.69 3.00
CA TYR A 134 -0.65 37.85 3.05
C TYR A 134 -1.28 38.05 4.44
N ASN A 135 -1.25 39.30 4.90
CA ASN A 135 -1.99 39.91 6.03
C ASN A 135 -3.53 39.84 5.75
N THR A 136 -4.50 40.10 6.65
CA THR A 136 -4.61 41.18 7.66
C THR A 136 -5.89 41.00 8.50
N ASN A 137 -5.85 41.51 9.73
CA ASN A 137 -6.88 42.17 10.57
C ASN A 137 -8.00 41.43 11.33
N ASP A 138 -7.95 41.67 12.64
CA ASP A 138 -8.97 41.61 13.69
C ASP A 138 -10.27 42.38 13.38
N THR A 139 -11.39 41.92 13.96
CA THR A 139 -12.25 42.71 14.87
C THR A 139 -13.14 41.76 15.69
N CYS A 140 -13.16 41.96 17.00
CA CYS A 140 -14.00 41.30 18.00
C CYS A 140 -15.28 42.13 18.25
N SER A 141 -16.44 41.51 18.49
CA SER A 141 -17.41 41.88 19.56
C SER A 141 -18.67 41.00 19.59
N GLN A 142 -19.15 40.77 20.82
CA GLN A 142 -20.36 40.05 21.31
C GLN A 142 -21.68 40.62 20.74
N THR A 143 -22.89 40.02 20.82
CA THR A 143 -23.69 39.66 22.01
C THR A 143 -25.06 39.05 21.58
N ASN A 144 -25.83 38.53 22.55
CA ASN A 144 -26.97 37.58 22.48
C ASN A 144 -28.33 38.03 21.86
N SER A 145 -29.10 37.01 21.45
CA SER A 145 -30.53 36.69 21.80
C SER A 145 -31.52 36.55 20.62
N PRO A 146 -32.51 35.62 20.70
CA PRO A 146 -33.18 35.04 19.54
C PRO A 146 -34.48 35.76 19.19
N LYS A 147 -34.80 35.82 17.89
CA LYS A 147 -36.14 36.13 17.41
C LYS A 147 -36.57 35.13 16.34
N ASP A 148 -37.62 34.41 16.68
CA ASP A 148 -38.45 33.65 15.77
C ASP A 148 -38.78 34.48 14.52
N SER A 149 -38.47 33.92 13.37
CA SER A 149 -39.17 34.24 12.13
C SER A 149 -39.17 33.00 11.25
N ASN A 150 -40.37 32.52 10.95
CA ASN A 150 -40.62 31.55 9.90
C ASN A 150 -40.17 32.17 8.58
N ILE A 151 -38.91 31.95 8.21
CA ILE A 151 -38.36 32.29 6.91
C ILE A 151 -38.42 31.01 6.09
N THR A 152 -39.29 31.00 5.09
CA THR A 152 -39.18 30.09 3.95
C THR A 152 -37.83 30.37 3.29
N GLN A 153 -36.79 29.67 3.73
CA GLN A 153 -35.43 29.87 3.26
C GLN A 153 -35.39 29.52 1.77
N LYS A 154 -35.20 30.52 0.92
CA LYS A 154 -34.64 30.29 -0.42
C LYS A 154 -33.40 29.41 -0.24
N PRO A 155 -33.22 28.35 -1.04
CA PRO A 155 -32.04 27.51 -0.92
C PRO A 155 -30.81 28.41 -1.03
N ASP A 156 -29.94 28.35 -0.03
CA ASP A 156 -28.69 29.08 0.00
C ASP A 156 -27.96 28.84 -1.33
N GLN A 157 -27.87 29.86 -2.17
CA GLN A 157 -27.31 29.74 -3.52
C GLN A 157 -25.89 29.14 -3.47
N ASN A 158 -25.14 29.43 -2.40
CA ASN A 158 -23.81 28.84 -2.19
C ASN A 158 -23.87 27.33 -1.95
N LYS A 159 -24.90 26.84 -1.26
CA LYS A 159 -25.11 25.40 -1.04
C LYS A 159 -25.48 24.69 -2.34
N VAL A 160 -26.30 25.32 -3.17
CA VAL A 160 -26.67 24.78 -4.50
C VAL A 160 -25.44 24.72 -5.42
N ILE A 161 -24.63 25.78 -5.46
CA ILE A 161 -23.40 25.84 -6.27
C ILE A 161 -22.39 24.79 -5.80
N ARG A 162 -22.14 24.66 -4.49
CA ARG A 162 -21.23 23.63 -3.95
C ARG A 162 -21.69 22.21 -4.26
N GLN A 163 -23.01 21.97 -4.22
CA GLN A 163 -23.56 20.67 -4.56
C GLN A 163 -23.36 20.36 -6.05
N ALA A 164 -23.59 21.35 -6.93
CA ALA A 164 -23.32 21.22 -8.35
C ALA A 164 -21.82 20.97 -8.64
N GLU A 165 -20.91 21.67 -7.95
CA GLU A 165 -19.46 21.43 -8.05
C GLU A 165 -19.08 20.01 -7.63
N LEU A 166 -19.63 19.52 -6.52
CA LEU A 166 -19.44 18.13 -6.09
C LEU A 166 -19.93 17.12 -7.12
N ASP A 167 -21.09 17.39 -7.73
CA ASP A 167 -21.68 16.50 -8.73
C ASP A 167 -20.83 16.49 -10.01
N VAL A 168 -20.30 17.63 -10.44
CA VAL A 168 -19.38 17.73 -11.59
C VAL A 168 -18.09 16.94 -11.34
N ILE A 169 -17.48 17.08 -10.15
CA ILE A 169 -16.27 16.33 -9.79
C ILE A 169 -16.59 14.84 -9.73
N ALA A 170 -17.65 14.45 -9.02
CA ALA A 170 -18.04 13.04 -8.88
C ALA A 170 -18.33 12.40 -10.25
N ASN A 171 -19.08 13.09 -11.12
CA ASN A 171 -19.35 12.60 -12.46
C ASN A 171 -18.06 12.44 -13.27
N SER A 172 -17.13 13.40 -13.20
CA SER A 172 -15.85 13.30 -13.90
C SER A 172 -15.01 12.10 -13.43
N LEU A 173 -15.02 11.80 -12.13
CA LEU A 173 -14.31 10.65 -11.56
C LEU A 173 -14.86 9.32 -12.10
N VAL A 174 -16.18 9.22 -12.26
CA VAL A 174 -16.85 8.04 -12.81
C VAL A 174 -16.64 7.94 -14.32
N THR A 175 -16.89 9.01 -15.08
CA THR A 175 -16.99 8.94 -16.55
C THR A 175 -15.66 9.08 -17.26
N LYS A 176 -14.71 9.84 -16.72
CA LYS A 176 -13.40 10.08 -17.38
C LYS A 176 -12.30 9.16 -16.89
N VAL A 177 -12.40 8.72 -15.64
CA VAL A 177 -11.34 7.93 -14.99
C VAL A 177 -11.84 6.56 -14.51
N HIS A 178 -13.07 6.21 -14.89
CA HIS A 178 -13.69 4.91 -14.69
C HIS A 178 -13.65 4.42 -13.23
N LEU A 179 -13.72 5.34 -12.27
CA LEU A 179 -13.83 4.96 -10.88
C LEU A 179 -15.23 4.36 -10.60
N PRO A 180 -15.32 3.27 -9.81
CA PRO A 180 -16.58 2.70 -9.39
C PRO A 180 -17.48 3.76 -8.74
N LYS A 181 -18.76 3.79 -9.14
CA LYS A 181 -19.74 4.77 -8.62
C LYS A 181 -19.84 4.73 -7.09
N GLN A 182 -19.75 3.55 -6.50
CA GLN A 182 -19.79 3.35 -5.05
C GLN A 182 -18.57 3.96 -4.36
N ALA A 183 -17.37 3.78 -4.92
CA ALA A 183 -16.13 4.40 -4.43
C ALA A 183 -16.19 5.94 -4.47
N VAL A 184 -16.71 6.50 -5.56
CA VAL A 184 -16.92 7.94 -5.67
C VAL A 184 -17.96 8.45 -4.67
N SER A 185 -19.06 7.69 -4.46
CA SER A 185 -20.07 8.02 -3.45
C SER A 185 -19.51 8.04 -2.03
N VAL A 186 -18.62 7.09 -1.69
CA VAL A 186 -17.90 7.08 -0.41
C VAL A 186 -17.09 8.36 -0.25
N MET A 187 -16.21 8.69 -1.21
CA MET A 187 -15.41 9.92 -1.14
C MET A 187 -16.27 11.17 -1.03
N LYS A 188 -17.37 11.26 -1.79
CA LYS A 188 -18.31 12.39 -1.75
C LYS A 188 -18.98 12.52 -0.37
N THR A 189 -19.44 11.41 0.20
CA THR A 189 -20.04 11.36 1.54
C THR A 189 -19.07 11.89 2.60
N PHE A 190 -17.83 11.40 2.60
CA PHE A 190 -16.81 11.83 3.57
C PHE A 190 -16.22 13.21 3.29
N SER A 191 -16.56 13.83 2.15
CA SER A 191 -16.20 15.22 1.87
C SER A 191 -17.14 16.21 2.57
N PHE A 192 -18.26 15.76 3.16
CA PHE A 192 -19.20 16.58 3.94
C PHE A 192 -19.65 17.87 3.23
N GLY A 193 -19.91 17.79 1.92
CA GLY A 193 -20.36 18.95 1.15
C GLY A 193 -19.25 19.88 0.67
N ASP A 194 -17.97 19.53 0.86
CA ASP A 194 -16.81 20.32 0.43
C ASP A 194 -16.17 19.77 -0.88
N PRO A 195 -16.33 20.46 -2.02
CA PRO A 195 -15.70 20.09 -3.29
C PRO A 195 -14.17 19.95 -3.22
N LYS A 196 -13.50 20.78 -2.40
CA LYS A 196 -12.04 20.75 -2.28
C LYS A 196 -11.56 19.48 -1.60
N LYS A 197 -12.31 18.99 -0.60
CA LYS A 197 -12.02 17.71 0.06
C LYS A 197 -12.21 16.53 -0.88
N LEU A 198 -13.28 16.53 -1.69
CA LEU A 198 -13.49 15.47 -2.69
C LEU A 198 -12.33 15.42 -3.69
N TYR A 199 -11.92 16.60 -4.18
CA TYR A 199 -10.77 16.72 -5.06
C TYR A 199 -9.46 16.24 -4.39
N ALA A 200 -9.26 16.56 -3.12
CA ALA A 200 -8.10 16.12 -2.35
C ALA A 200 -8.05 14.58 -2.19
N TYR A 201 -9.19 13.93 -1.88
CA TYR A 201 -9.27 12.47 -1.79
C TYR A 201 -8.96 11.81 -3.13
N ALA A 202 -9.56 12.27 -4.22
CA ALA A 202 -9.24 11.79 -5.56
C ALA A 202 -7.75 12.01 -5.88
N GLY A 203 -7.21 13.18 -5.56
CA GLY A 203 -5.81 13.51 -5.76
C GLY A 203 -4.86 12.58 -5.01
N LEU A 204 -5.16 12.22 -3.76
CA LEU A 204 -4.39 11.25 -2.98
C LEU A 204 -4.45 9.85 -3.60
N LEU A 205 -5.64 9.39 -4.03
CA LEU A 205 -5.82 8.12 -4.71
C LEU A 205 -4.93 8.00 -5.95
N PHE A 206 -4.97 9.00 -6.83
CA PHE A 206 -4.16 9.00 -8.06
C PHE A 206 -2.67 9.16 -7.79
N LYS A 207 -2.28 9.98 -6.80
CA LYS A 207 -0.88 10.10 -6.40
C LYS A 207 -0.32 8.77 -5.89
N ALA A 208 -1.07 8.07 -5.04
CA ALA A 208 -0.69 6.76 -4.53
C ALA A 208 -0.57 5.73 -5.67
N LYS A 209 -1.58 5.64 -6.55
CA LYS A 209 -1.56 4.78 -7.75
C LYS A 209 -0.35 5.07 -8.63
N SER A 210 -0.06 6.34 -8.89
CA SER A 210 1.08 6.77 -9.71
C SER A 210 2.42 6.41 -9.05
N ALA A 211 2.52 6.55 -7.72
CA ALA A 211 3.72 6.17 -6.98
C ALA A 211 3.98 4.66 -7.08
N VAL A 212 2.96 3.83 -6.88
CA VAL A 212 3.08 2.36 -7.00
C VAL A 212 3.34 1.95 -8.45
N SER A 213 2.66 2.56 -9.43
CA SER A 213 2.91 2.31 -10.85
C SER A 213 4.36 2.59 -11.24
N LYS A 214 4.99 3.64 -10.70
CA LYS A 214 6.41 3.93 -10.92
C LYS A 214 7.33 2.88 -10.28
N GLN A 215 6.96 2.35 -9.12
CA GLN A 215 7.72 1.30 -8.43
C GLN A 215 7.59 -0.06 -9.13
N ALA A 216 6.42 -0.35 -9.70
CA ALA A 216 6.08 -1.63 -10.31
C ALA A 216 6.34 -1.68 -11.83
N ARG A 217 7.14 -0.75 -12.40
CA ARG A 217 7.37 -0.69 -13.85
C ARG A 217 8.01 -1.95 -14.44
N SER A 218 8.81 -2.64 -13.65
CA SER A 218 9.49 -3.88 -14.03
C SER A 218 8.65 -5.14 -13.78
N ILE A 219 7.45 -4.99 -13.21
CA ILE A 219 6.57 -6.10 -12.87
C ILE A 219 5.59 -6.30 -14.05
N GLN A 220 5.58 -7.51 -14.59
CA GLN A 220 4.66 -7.90 -15.68
C GLN A 220 3.21 -7.71 -15.22
N ASN A 221 2.35 -7.20 -16.10
CA ASN A 221 0.92 -6.95 -15.86
C ASN A 221 0.59 -5.97 -14.71
N ALA A 222 1.58 -5.30 -14.11
CA ALA A 222 1.34 -4.30 -13.07
C ALA A 222 0.50 -3.11 -13.54
N GLN A 223 0.53 -2.78 -14.84
CA GLN A 223 -0.34 -1.74 -15.39
C GLN A 223 -1.82 -2.19 -15.40
N GLU A 224 -2.08 -3.45 -15.71
CA GLU A 224 -3.42 -4.04 -15.71
C GLU A 224 -3.94 -4.18 -14.28
N ALA A 225 -3.09 -4.67 -13.37
CA ALA A 225 -3.38 -4.76 -11.93
C ALA A 225 -3.74 -3.41 -11.28
N LEU A 226 -3.18 -2.32 -11.80
CA LEU A 226 -3.48 -0.95 -11.34
C LEU A 226 -4.61 -0.30 -12.14
N SER A 227 -5.03 -0.85 -13.27
CA SER A 227 -6.09 -0.25 -14.08
C SER A 227 -7.45 -0.42 -13.40
N PHE A 228 -8.17 0.68 -13.19
CA PHE A 228 -9.53 0.64 -12.65
C PHE A 228 -10.54 0.03 -13.65
N GLU A 229 -10.20 0.04 -14.94
CA GLU A 229 -11.02 -0.52 -16.01
C GLU A 229 -10.80 -2.03 -16.15
N LEU A 230 -9.55 -2.48 -16.05
CA LEU A 230 -9.18 -3.88 -16.32
C LEU A 230 -9.23 -4.75 -15.07
N ASN A 231 -8.87 -4.21 -13.90
CA ASN A 231 -8.92 -4.95 -12.66
C ASN A 231 -10.31 -4.84 -12.02
N THR A 232 -11.15 -5.84 -12.30
CA THR A 232 -12.54 -5.91 -11.82
C THR A 232 -12.66 -5.94 -10.30
N ASP A 233 -11.62 -6.39 -9.57
CA ASP A 233 -11.63 -6.35 -8.10
C ASP A 233 -11.87 -4.91 -7.58
N TYR A 234 -11.42 -3.88 -8.29
CA TYR A 234 -11.68 -2.50 -7.85
C TYR A 234 -13.16 -2.14 -7.88
N GLN A 235 -13.95 -2.75 -8.77
CA GLN A 235 -15.39 -2.51 -8.81
C GLN A 235 -16.09 -3.03 -7.54
N GLU A 236 -15.53 -4.07 -6.92
CA GLU A 236 -16.11 -4.73 -5.75
C GLU A 236 -15.55 -4.24 -4.42
N THR A 237 -14.26 -3.88 -4.35
CA THR A 237 -13.59 -3.64 -3.06
C THR A 237 -13.16 -2.20 -2.80
N LEU A 238 -13.06 -1.36 -3.83
CA LEU A 238 -12.43 -0.03 -3.70
C LEU A 238 -13.23 0.90 -2.77
N ASP A 239 -14.57 0.83 -2.79
CA ASP A 239 -15.43 1.63 -1.91
C ASP A 239 -15.20 1.28 -0.43
N THR A 240 -15.08 -0.02 -0.13
CA THR A 240 -14.87 -0.56 1.22
C THR A 240 -13.48 -0.20 1.71
N ASP A 241 -12.46 -0.33 0.85
CA ASP A 241 -11.09 0.07 1.17
C ASP A 241 -11.00 1.58 1.42
N LEU A 242 -11.60 2.42 0.56
CA LEU A 242 -11.64 3.87 0.74
C LEU A 242 -12.35 4.27 2.03
N LYS A 243 -13.53 3.68 2.31
CA LYS A 243 -14.28 3.94 3.55
C LYS A 243 -13.44 3.62 4.77
N ARG A 244 -12.79 2.44 4.79
CA ARG A 244 -11.91 2.02 5.88
C ARG A 244 -10.74 2.99 6.07
N ILE A 245 -10.05 3.35 4.98
CA ILE A 245 -8.88 4.24 5.01
C ILE A 245 -9.27 5.64 5.49
N ILE A 246 -10.34 6.22 4.94
CA ILE A 246 -10.77 7.58 5.29
C ILE A 246 -11.19 7.66 6.76
N VAL A 247 -12.00 6.71 7.24
CA VAL A 247 -12.43 6.66 8.65
C VAL A 247 -11.23 6.47 9.58
N SER A 248 -10.31 5.57 9.23
CA SER A 248 -9.14 5.28 10.07
C SER A 248 -8.19 6.46 10.16
N ALA A 249 -7.92 7.14 9.04
CA ALA A 249 -7.06 8.32 9.00
C ALA A 249 -7.61 9.44 9.89
N ASN A 250 -8.90 9.73 9.80
CA ASN A 250 -9.53 10.78 10.60
C ASN A 250 -9.64 10.43 12.09
N LYS A 251 -9.68 9.13 12.45
CA LYS A 251 -9.75 8.69 13.85
C LYS A 251 -8.38 8.58 14.53
N LYS A 252 -7.35 8.14 13.80
CA LYS A 252 -6.07 7.71 14.40
C LYS A 252 -4.97 8.76 14.41
N THR A 253 -5.10 9.85 13.67
CA THR A 253 -4.00 10.83 13.51
C THR A 253 -4.50 12.25 13.33
N SER A 254 -3.70 13.23 13.79
CA SER A 254 -3.89 14.65 13.50
C SER A 254 -3.48 15.02 12.06
N ARG A 255 -2.77 14.14 11.36
CA ARG A 255 -2.33 14.29 9.97
C ARG A 255 -2.95 13.21 9.07
N PRO A 256 -4.24 13.32 8.76
CA PRO A 256 -4.98 12.28 8.04
C PRO A 256 -4.43 12.03 6.63
N GLU A 257 -4.02 13.07 5.89
CA GLU A 257 -3.56 12.95 4.51
C GLU A 257 -2.35 12.03 4.35
N GLY A 258 -1.35 12.15 5.24
CA GLY A 258 -0.16 11.31 5.21
C GLY A 258 -0.48 9.85 5.48
N TYR A 259 -1.39 9.58 6.42
CA TYR A 259 -1.86 8.23 6.71
C TYR A 259 -2.66 7.63 5.53
N MET A 260 -3.53 8.43 4.92
CA MET A 260 -4.28 8.02 3.73
C MET A 260 -3.33 7.67 2.59
N MET A 261 -2.33 8.51 2.31
CA MET A 261 -1.35 8.27 1.25
C MET A 261 -0.64 6.93 1.43
N THR A 262 -0.10 6.65 2.63
CA THR A 262 0.56 5.37 2.91
C THR A 262 -0.39 4.20 2.76
N SER A 263 -1.61 4.30 3.33
CA SER A 263 -2.59 3.21 3.28
C SER A 263 -3.07 2.92 1.86
N LEU A 264 -3.19 3.95 1.01
CA LEU A 264 -3.55 3.82 -0.40
C LEU A 264 -2.40 3.20 -1.20
N MET A 265 -1.15 3.59 -0.94
CA MET A 265 0.01 2.96 -1.56
C MET A 265 0.08 1.47 -1.20
N ASP A 266 -0.12 1.12 0.07
CA ASP A 266 -0.14 -0.28 0.53
C ASP A 266 -1.27 -1.08 -0.16
N MET A 267 -2.47 -0.49 -0.29
CA MET A 267 -3.59 -1.10 -1.01
C MET A 267 -3.24 -1.40 -2.47
N PHE A 268 -2.71 -0.42 -3.21
CA PHE A 268 -2.32 -0.62 -4.62
C PHE A 268 -1.18 -1.62 -4.77
N GLN A 269 -0.19 -1.59 -3.86
CA GLN A 269 0.93 -2.52 -3.89
C GLN A 269 0.47 -3.96 -3.64
N ASN A 270 -0.45 -4.16 -2.69
CA ASN A 270 -1.07 -5.46 -2.48
C ASN A 270 -1.84 -5.94 -3.72
N LYS A 271 -2.57 -5.04 -4.41
CA LYS A 271 -3.27 -5.40 -5.66
C LYS A 271 -2.32 -5.81 -6.79
N VAL A 272 -1.19 -5.12 -6.94
CA VAL A 272 -0.14 -5.52 -7.89
C VAL A 272 0.40 -6.91 -7.54
N ASN A 273 0.74 -7.13 -6.27
CA ASN A 273 1.28 -8.40 -5.81
C ASN A 273 0.28 -9.55 -6.01
N ASP A 274 -0.99 -9.35 -5.65
CA ASP A 274 -2.04 -10.37 -5.81
C ASP A 274 -2.28 -10.71 -7.29
N TYR A 275 -2.19 -9.72 -8.20
CA TYR A 275 -2.39 -9.94 -9.64
C TYR A 275 -1.26 -10.77 -10.26
N CYS A 276 -0.01 -10.52 -9.86
CA CYS A 276 1.15 -11.28 -10.31
C CYS A 276 1.07 -12.77 -9.92
N ILE A 277 0.32 -13.10 -8.86
CA ILE A 277 0.13 -14.47 -8.41
C ILE A 277 -0.94 -15.18 -9.24
N ARG A 278 -2.03 -14.48 -9.63
CA ARG A 278 -3.13 -15.08 -10.42
C ARG A 278 -2.71 -15.43 -11.86
N ASP A 279 -1.82 -14.64 -12.46
CA ASP A 279 -1.31 -14.96 -13.81
C ASP A 279 -0.56 -16.30 -13.83
N ILE A 280 0.09 -16.67 -12.73
CA ILE A 280 0.78 -17.97 -12.59
C ILE A 280 -0.22 -19.13 -12.55
N GLU A 281 -1.40 -18.95 -11.94
CA GLU A 281 -2.46 -19.97 -11.88
C GLU A 281 -3.19 -20.17 -13.21
N SER A 282 -3.22 -19.16 -14.08
CA SER A 282 -3.92 -19.23 -15.39
C SER A 282 -3.13 -19.90 -16.52
N VAL A 283 -1.85 -20.21 -16.29
CA VAL A 283 -0.92 -20.83 -17.25
C VAL A 283 -0.68 -22.33 -16.93
N LEU A 284 -1.27 -22.84 -15.84
CA LEU A 284 -1.31 -24.27 -15.49
C LEU A 284 -2.65 -24.89 -15.87
#